data_AF-A0A1G2DHA5-F1
#
_entry.id   AF-A0A1G2DHA5-F1
#
_cell.length_a   1.000
_cell.length_b   1.000
_cell.length_c   1.000
_cell.angle_alpha   90.00
_cell.angle_beta   90.00
_cell.angle_gamma   90.00
#
_symmetry.space_group_name_H-M   'P 1'
#
loop_
_entity.id
_entity.type
_entity.pdbx_description
1 polymer ?
#
loop_
_entity_poly.entity_id
_entity_poly.type
_entity_poly.pdbx_seq_one_letter_code
_entity_poly.pdbx_strand_id
1 'polypeptide(L)'
;MLFNSFQFLIFFPVVTALYFLFPHRIRWALLLLASCVFYMAFIPAYILILAATIVVDYFAGIYIAQSEGKRRKWLLILSIVTNVGFLAFFKYFNFFGANLNALAEFLHWNYSIEALSIVLPVGLSFHTFQAMSYTIEVYRGVQKPERHFGIYALYVMFFPQLVAGPIERPQNLLHQFREEHRFIPERVVSGLRLMGHSCPVKFR
;
A
#
# COMPACT_ATOMS: atom_id res chain seq x y z
N MET A 1 -6.47 11.17 1.41
CA MET A 1 -7.20 11.76 2.56
C MET A 1 -6.44 11.41 3.84
N LEU A 2 -6.46 12.28 4.85
CA LEU A 2 -5.90 11.95 6.17
C LEU A 2 -6.96 11.29 7.05
N PHE A 3 -6.58 10.37 7.93
CA PHE A 3 -7.53 9.66 8.79
C PHE A 3 -8.27 10.53 9.79
N ASN A 4 -7.57 11.50 10.37
CA ASN A 4 -8.15 12.44 11.32
C ASN A 4 -8.90 13.59 10.63
N SER A 5 -9.25 13.43 9.36
CA SER A 5 -9.97 14.46 8.60
C SER A 5 -11.48 14.21 8.59
N PHE A 6 -12.25 15.29 8.55
CA PHE A 6 -13.71 15.23 8.38
C PHE A 6 -14.11 14.52 7.08
N GLN A 7 -13.28 14.62 6.03
CA GLN A 7 -13.48 13.89 4.77
C GLN A 7 -13.48 12.37 4.99
N PHE A 8 -12.55 11.84 5.79
CA PHE A 8 -12.50 10.42 6.10
C PHE A 8 -13.71 9.95 6.93
N LEU A 9 -14.17 10.78 7.87
CA LEU A 9 -15.35 10.51 8.70
C LEU A 9 -16.62 10.29 7.86
N ILE A 10 -16.76 10.99 6.74
CA ILE A 10 -17.88 10.80 5.80
C ILE A 10 -17.58 9.67 4.81
N PHE A 11 -16.36 9.61 4.29
CA PHE A 11 -15.94 8.62 3.30
C PHE A 11 -16.11 7.19 3.80
N PHE A 12 -15.71 6.89 5.04
CA PHE A 12 -15.71 5.53 5.57
C PHE A 12 -17.12 4.93 5.71
N PRO A 13 -18.12 5.62 6.32
CA PRO A 13 -19.51 5.15 6.33
C PRO A 13 -20.11 4.99 4.94
N VAL A 14 -19.81 5.90 4.01
CA VAL A 14 -20.32 5.83 2.63
C VAL A 14 -19.79 4.58 1.94
N VAL A 15 -18.47 4.33 1.98
CA VAL A 15 -17.87 3.14 1.37
C VAL A 15 -18.41 1.86 2.02
N THR A 16 -18.60 1.86 3.33
CA THR A 16 -19.16 0.71 4.07
C THR A 16 -20.62 0.45 3.68
N ALA A 17 -21.45 1.49 3.58
CA ALA A 17 -22.84 1.35 3.14
C ALA A 17 -22.92 0.80 1.71
N LEU A 18 -22.11 1.34 0.80
CA LEU A 18 -22.06 0.84 -0.58
C LEU A 18 -21.55 -0.61 -0.62
N TYR A 19 -20.55 -0.98 0.17
CA TYR A 19 -20.04 -2.35 0.25
C TYR A 19 -21.14 -3.38 0.58
N PHE A 20 -22.03 -3.05 1.51
CA PHE A 20 -23.16 -3.93 1.87
C PHE A 20 -24.33 -3.87 0.89
N LEU A 21 -24.51 -2.76 0.17
CA LEU A 21 -25.57 -2.59 -0.83
C LEU A 21 -25.27 -3.34 -2.14
N PHE A 22 -24.00 -3.43 -2.53
CA PHE A 22 -23.60 -4.07 -3.78
C PHE A 22 -23.40 -5.59 -3.67
N PRO A 23 -23.63 -6.35 -4.77
CA PRO A 23 -23.44 -7.79 -4.80
C PRO A 23 -21.95 -8.16 -4.67
N HIS A 24 -21.69 -9.33 -4.08
CA HIS A 24 -20.33 -9.79 -3.74
C HIS A 24 -19.32 -9.71 -4.90
N ARG A 25 -19.75 -10.01 -6.12
CA ARG A 25 -18.91 -10.05 -7.32
C ARG A 25 -18.19 -8.73 -7.64
N ILE A 26 -18.74 -7.58 -7.23
CA ILE A 26 -18.16 -6.26 -7.51
C ILE A 26 -17.57 -5.58 -6.28
N ARG A 27 -17.65 -6.21 -5.09
CA ARG A 27 -17.15 -5.63 -3.84
C ARG A 27 -15.65 -5.35 -3.88
N TRP A 28 -14.87 -6.26 -4.45
CA TRP A 28 -13.42 -6.04 -4.60
C TRP A 28 -13.12 -4.81 -5.47
N ALA A 29 -13.87 -4.61 -6.56
CA ALA A 29 -13.68 -3.47 -7.45
C ALA A 29 -14.10 -2.17 -6.78
N LEU A 30 -15.17 -2.19 -5.99
CA LEU A 30 -15.61 -1.06 -5.18
C LEU A 30 -14.55 -0.67 -4.14
N LEU A 31 -14.01 -1.65 -3.40
CA LEU A 31 -12.96 -1.39 -2.41
C LEU A 31 -11.67 -0.89 -3.06
N LEU A 32 -11.34 -1.40 -4.25
CA LEU A 32 -10.19 -0.94 -5.02
C LEU A 32 -10.37 0.51 -5.45
N LEU A 33 -11.54 0.84 -6.02
CA LEU A 33 -11.87 2.22 -6.45
C LEU A 33 -11.89 3.18 -5.25
N ALA A 34 -12.52 2.79 -4.15
CA ALA A 34 -12.51 3.56 -2.91
C ALA A 34 -11.07 3.80 -2.43
N SER A 35 -10.23 2.77 -2.46
CA SER A 35 -8.81 2.89 -2.11
C SER A 35 -8.09 3.87 -3.02
N CYS A 36 -8.26 3.76 -4.34
CA CYS A 36 -7.68 4.70 -5.30
C CYS A 36 -8.10 6.15 -5.02
N VAL A 37 -9.38 6.40 -4.75
CA VAL A 37 -9.90 7.74 -4.36
C VAL A 37 -9.25 8.22 -3.06
N PHE A 38 -9.13 7.35 -2.07
CA PHE A 38 -8.51 7.67 -0.79
C PHE A 38 -7.05 8.15 -0.97
N TYR A 39 -6.25 7.46 -1.79
CA TYR A 39 -4.85 7.85 -2.06
C TYR A 39 -4.73 9.08 -2.96
N MET A 40 -5.54 9.16 -4.03
CA MET A 40 -5.50 10.30 -4.94
C MET A 40 -5.88 11.62 -4.27
N ALA A 41 -6.78 11.59 -3.28
CA ALA A 41 -7.16 12.77 -2.53
C ALA A 41 -6.05 13.29 -1.59
N PHE A 42 -4.92 12.59 -1.44
CA PHE A 42 -3.72 13.15 -0.81
C PHE A 42 -2.87 13.85 -1.87
N ILE A 43 -2.26 13.07 -2.78
CA ILE A 43 -1.52 13.57 -3.93
C ILE A 43 -1.75 12.56 -5.08
N PRO A 44 -2.42 12.95 -6.18
CA PRO A 44 -2.79 12.02 -7.26
C PRO A 44 -1.61 11.30 -7.90
N ALA A 45 -0.46 11.96 -8.05
CA ALA A 45 0.71 11.41 -8.72
C ALA A 45 1.23 10.11 -8.08
N TYR A 46 1.02 9.91 -6.77
CA TYR A 46 1.55 8.75 -6.06
C TYR A 46 0.86 7.43 -6.39
N ILE A 47 -0.35 7.47 -6.94
CA ILE A 47 -1.00 6.26 -7.42
C ILE A 47 -0.19 5.60 -8.53
N LEU A 48 0.58 6.38 -9.31
CA LEU A 48 1.46 5.86 -10.35
C LEU A 48 2.64 5.08 -9.76
N ILE A 49 3.20 5.56 -8.65
CA ILE A 49 4.29 4.88 -7.94
C ILE A 49 3.78 3.54 -7.39
N LEU A 50 2.63 3.58 -6.70
CA LEU A 50 2.00 2.37 -6.18
C LEU A 50 1.65 1.39 -7.31
N ALA A 51 1.08 1.88 -8.41
CA ALA A 51 0.77 1.05 -9.58
C ALA A 51 2.03 0.39 -10.16
N ALA A 52 3.14 1.13 -10.28
CA ALA A 52 4.41 0.58 -10.74
C ALA A 52 4.92 -0.54 -9.82
N THR A 53 4.93 -0.32 -8.50
CA THR A 53 5.30 -1.35 -7.52
C THR A 53 4.39 -2.57 -7.59
N ILE A 54 3.07 -2.37 -7.68
CA ILE A 54 2.07 -3.43 -7.79
C ILE A 54 2.31 -4.26 -9.05
N VAL A 55 2.56 -3.62 -10.19
CA VAL A 55 2.84 -4.32 -11.44
C VAL A 55 4.10 -5.19 -11.31
N VAL A 56 5.19 -4.62 -10.80
CA VAL A 56 6.46 -5.34 -10.61
C VAL A 56 6.26 -6.55 -9.71
N ASP A 57 5.67 -6.37 -8.53
CA ASP A 57 5.56 -7.44 -7.54
C ASP A 57 4.50 -8.48 -7.87
N TYR A 58 3.44 -8.09 -8.60
CA TYR A 58 2.46 -9.03 -9.13
C TYR A 58 3.13 -10.04 -10.07
N PHE A 59 3.85 -9.54 -11.07
CA PHE A 59 4.56 -10.38 -12.03
C PHE A 59 5.70 -11.14 -11.36
N ALA A 60 6.45 -10.49 -10.46
CA ALA A 60 7.50 -11.16 -9.70
C ALA A 60 6.94 -12.34 -8.90
N GLY A 61 5.82 -12.17 -8.18
CA GLY A 61 5.17 -13.25 -7.43
C GLY A 61 4.78 -14.44 -8.32
N ILE A 62 4.20 -14.18 -9.51
CA ILE A 62 3.84 -15.23 -10.47
C ILE A 62 5.08 -15.95 -10.98
N TYR A 63 6.11 -15.23 -11.41
CA TYR A 63 7.33 -15.84 -11.96
C TYR A 63 8.17 -16.54 -10.90
N ILE A 64 8.18 -16.06 -9.66
CA ILE A 64 8.81 -16.74 -8.52
C ILE A 64 8.16 -18.10 -8.31
N ALA A 65 6.83 -18.19 -8.37
CA ALA A 65 6.12 -19.44 -8.18
C ALA A 65 6.32 -20.45 -9.33
N GLN A 66 6.62 -19.97 -10.55
CA GLN A 66 6.89 -20.80 -11.73
C GLN A 66 8.36 -21.18 -11.90
N SER A 67 9.26 -20.60 -11.10
CA SER A 67 10.71 -20.78 -11.25
C SER A 67 11.27 -21.62 -10.11
N GLU A 68 12.34 -22.36 -10.40
CA GLU A 68 13.07 -23.15 -9.42
C GLU A 68 14.54 -22.72 -9.29
N GLY A 69 15.19 -23.17 -8.21
CA GLY A 69 16.63 -22.96 -7.97
C GLY A 69 17.08 -21.50 -7.97
N LYS A 70 18.18 -21.21 -8.69
CA LYS A 70 18.83 -19.89 -8.72
C LYS A 70 17.93 -18.80 -9.31
N ARG A 71 17.11 -19.14 -10.32
CA ARG A 71 16.21 -18.18 -10.98
C ARG A 71 15.16 -17.64 -10.01
N ARG A 72 14.58 -18.51 -9.20
CA ARG A 72 13.61 -18.14 -8.15
C ARG A 72 14.20 -17.13 -7.16
N LYS A 73 15.43 -17.36 -6.72
CA LYS A 73 16.14 -16.46 -5.79
C LYS A 73 16.46 -15.10 -6.45
N TRP A 74 16.90 -15.10 -7.70
CA TRP A 74 17.18 -13.87 -8.44
C TRP A 74 15.93 -12.99 -8.64
N LEU A 75 14.78 -13.60 -8.96
CA LEU A 75 13.52 -12.87 -9.08
C LEU A 75 13.08 -12.22 -7.76
N LEU A 76 13.26 -12.92 -6.63
CA LEU A 76 13.01 -12.34 -5.31
C LEU A 76 13.94 -11.15 -5.04
N ILE A 77 15.25 -11.32 -5.26
CA ILE A 77 16.23 -10.25 -5.06
C ILE A 77 15.87 -9.04 -5.92
N LEU A 78 15.52 -9.25 -7.18
CA LEU A 78 15.10 -8.18 -8.09
C LEU A 78 13.89 -7.42 -7.53
N SER A 79 12.82 -8.12 -7.11
CA SER A 79 11.63 -7.49 -6.50
C SER A 79 11.99 -6.69 -5.24
N ILE A 80 12.80 -7.24 -4.34
CA ILE A 80 13.23 -6.55 -3.12
C ILE A 80 14.06 -5.31 -3.45
N VAL A 81 15.03 -5.42 -4.36
CA VAL A 81 15.89 -4.31 -4.77
C VAL A 81 15.07 -3.21 -5.45
N THR A 82 14.10 -3.55 -6.30
CA THR A 82 13.21 -2.56 -6.92
C THR A 82 12.37 -1.83 -5.87
N ASN A 83 11.78 -2.55 -4.92
CA ASN A 83 10.98 -1.97 -3.84
C ASN A 83 11.79 -1.06 -2.92
N VAL A 84 12.92 -1.56 -2.40
CA VAL A 84 13.83 -0.78 -1.55
C VAL A 84 14.43 0.38 -2.34
N GLY A 85 14.71 0.19 -3.62
CA GLY A 85 15.20 1.24 -4.53
C GLY A 85 14.21 2.38 -4.67
N PHE A 86 12.93 2.09 -4.94
CA PHE A 86 11.88 3.12 -4.95
C PHE A 86 11.75 3.82 -3.60
N LEU A 87 11.71 3.06 -2.51
CA LEU A 87 11.61 3.63 -1.17
C LEU A 87 12.80 4.54 -0.84
N ALA A 88 14.03 4.10 -1.13
CA ALA A 88 15.25 4.87 -0.92
C ALA A 88 15.28 6.11 -1.79
N PHE A 89 14.91 6.00 -3.08
CA PHE A 89 14.82 7.13 -3.99
C PHE A 89 13.90 8.20 -3.42
N PHE A 90 12.63 7.88 -3.11
CA PHE A 90 11.68 8.86 -2.60
C PHE A 90 12.01 9.39 -1.20
N LYS A 91 12.64 8.58 -0.35
CA LYS A 91 13.02 8.99 1.01
C LYS A 91 14.23 9.91 1.05
N TYR A 92 15.21 9.69 0.16
CA TYR A 92 16.47 10.42 0.17
C TYR A 92 16.59 11.42 -0.98
N PHE A 93 15.59 11.56 -1.86
CA PHE A 93 15.62 12.48 -3.00
C PHE A 93 15.98 13.91 -2.59
N ASN A 94 15.24 14.46 -1.63
CA ASN A 94 15.46 15.84 -1.17
C ASN A 94 16.82 16.00 -0.46
N PHE A 95 17.26 14.97 0.28
CA PHE A 95 18.57 14.97 0.90
C PHE A 95 19.68 14.98 -0.15
N PHE A 96 19.58 14.15 -1.19
CA PHE A 96 20.56 14.10 -2.27
C PHE A 96 20.61 15.42 -3.05
N GLY A 97 19.44 16.00 -3.37
CA GLY A 97 19.35 17.32 -4.00
C GLY A 97 20.02 18.42 -3.17
N ALA A 98 19.78 18.45 -1.85
CA ALA A 98 20.39 19.43 -0.96
C ALA A 98 21.93 19.28 -0.88
N ASN A 99 22.45 18.05 -0.83
CA ASN A 99 23.90 17.81 -0.82
C ASN A 99 24.55 18.17 -2.16
N LEU A 100 23.90 17.88 -3.28
CA LEU A 100 24.39 18.28 -4.61
C LEU A 100 24.44 19.80 -4.75
N ASN A 101 23.43 20.52 -4.26
CA ASN A 101 23.43 21.98 -4.26
C ASN A 101 24.55 22.55 -3.39
N ALA A 102 24.75 22.01 -2.18
CA ALA A 102 25.85 22.42 -1.31
C ALA A 102 27.24 22.16 -1.95
N LEU A 103 27.39 21.04 -2.67
CA LEU A 103 28.62 20.73 -3.40
C LEU A 103 28.83 21.65 -4.60
N ALA A 104 27.77 21.96 -5.35
CA ALA A 104 27.82 22.88 -6.49
C ALA A 104 28.20 24.29 -6.05
N GLU A 105 27.62 24.79 -4.94
CA GLU A 105 28.00 26.06 -4.32
C GLU A 105 29.47 26.06 -3.87
N PHE A 106 29.93 24.99 -3.22
CA PHE A 106 31.33 24.84 -2.81
C PHE A 106 32.30 24.86 -4.00
N LEU A 107 31.92 24.28 -5.13
CA LEU A 107 32.73 24.24 -6.35
C LEU A 107 32.56 25.49 -7.25
N HIS A 108 31.81 26.51 -6.81
CA HIS A 108 31.44 27.68 -7.61
C HIS A 108 30.80 27.33 -8.97
N TRP A 109 30.15 26.16 -9.03
CA TRP A 109 29.43 25.74 -10.21
C TRP A 109 28.10 26.47 -10.25
N ASN A 110 27.87 27.26 -11.29
CA ASN A 110 26.65 28.04 -11.50
C ASN A 110 25.49 27.13 -11.97
N TYR A 111 25.11 26.17 -11.15
CA TYR A 111 24.03 25.21 -11.39
C TYR A 111 22.96 25.38 -10.32
N SER A 112 21.91 26.11 -10.65
CA SER A 112 20.71 26.19 -9.82
C SER A 112 19.83 24.98 -10.12
N ILE A 113 20.01 23.87 -9.38
CA ILE A 113 18.95 22.86 -9.34
C ILE A 113 17.83 23.49 -8.52
N GLU A 114 16.76 23.93 -9.19
CA GLU A 114 15.48 24.13 -8.53
C GLU A 114 15.18 22.86 -7.75
N ALA A 115 15.27 22.95 -6.42
CA ALA A 115 15.08 21.81 -5.55
C ALA A 115 13.64 21.33 -5.71
N LEU A 116 13.42 20.36 -6.61
CA LEU A 116 12.17 19.61 -6.68
C LEU A 116 11.98 18.94 -5.32
N SER A 117 11.17 19.57 -4.46
CA SER A 117 10.83 19.02 -3.17
C SER A 117 9.76 17.95 -3.38
N ILE A 118 10.20 16.71 -3.54
CA ILE A 118 9.28 15.58 -3.63
C ILE A 118 8.79 15.29 -2.22
N VAL A 119 7.51 15.54 -1.97
CA VAL A 119 6.87 15.12 -0.72
C VAL A 119 6.81 13.59 -0.71
N LEU A 120 7.06 12.95 0.43
CA LEU A 120 6.92 11.51 0.55
C LEU A 120 5.43 11.16 0.69
N PRO A 121 4.89 10.18 -0.07
CA PRO A 121 3.53 9.71 0.14
C PRO A 121 3.38 9.15 1.56
N VAL A 122 2.33 9.57 2.26
CA VAL A 122 1.97 8.98 3.55
C VAL A 122 1.67 7.50 3.34
N GLY A 123 2.43 6.64 4.03
CA GLY A 123 2.27 5.18 3.94
C GLY A 123 3.01 4.50 2.78
N LEU A 124 3.85 5.20 2.00
CA LEU A 124 4.66 4.55 0.94
C LEU A 124 5.45 3.35 1.50
N SER A 125 6.15 3.55 2.62
CA SER A 125 6.89 2.47 3.29
C SER A 125 6.01 1.28 3.61
N PHE A 126 4.79 1.52 4.10
CA PHE A 126 3.85 0.47 4.45
C PHE A 126 3.46 -0.37 3.23
N HIS A 127 3.07 0.29 2.14
CA HIS A 127 2.75 -0.37 0.87
C HIS A 127 3.93 -1.16 0.32
N THR A 128 5.13 -0.58 0.34
CA THR A 128 6.36 -1.25 -0.12
C THR A 128 6.66 -2.49 0.72
N PHE A 129 6.60 -2.39 2.05
CA PHE A 129 6.84 -3.56 2.92
C PHE A 129 5.77 -4.63 2.76
N GLN A 130 4.51 -4.23 2.58
CA GLN A 130 3.41 -5.16 2.34
C GLN A 130 3.53 -5.90 1.00
N ALA A 131 3.93 -5.18 -0.06
CA ALA A 131 4.17 -5.77 -1.38
C ALA A 131 5.38 -6.72 -1.36
N MET A 132 6.48 -6.35 -0.69
CA MET A 132 7.62 -7.23 -0.45
C MET A 132 7.26 -8.45 0.41
N SER A 133 6.43 -8.27 1.45
CA SER A 133 5.98 -9.38 2.28
C SER A 133 5.27 -10.44 1.42
N TYR A 134 4.46 -10.03 0.46
CA TYR A 134 3.85 -10.95 -0.49
C TYR A 134 4.87 -11.72 -1.32
N THR A 135 5.84 -11.06 -1.96
CA THR A 135 6.83 -11.76 -2.81
C THR A 135 7.74 -12.70 -2.01
N ILE A 136 8.09 -12.31 -0.77
CA ILE A 136 8.82 -13.16 0.18
C ILE A 136 8.00 -14.39 0.58
N GLU A 137 6.73 -14.23 0.93
CA GLU A 137 5.88 -15.35 1.36
C GLU A 137 5.57 -16.31 0.19
N VAL A 138 5.46 -15.81 -1.04
CA VAL A 138 5.39 -16.64 -2.25
C VAL A 138 6.71 -17.38 -2.51
N TYR A 139 7.85 -16.71 -2.31
CA TYR A 139 9.16 -17.35 -2.37
C TYR A 139 9.34 -18.44 -1.31
N ARG A 140 8.77 -18.28 -0.12
CA ARG A 140 8.80 -19.31 0.94
C ARG A 140 7.81 -20.45 0.70
N GLY A 141 6.90 -20.31 -0.27
CA GLY A 141 5.85 -21.29 -0.56
C GLY A 141 4.71 -21.31 0.48
N VAL A 142 4.68 -20.34 1.39
CA VAL A 142 3.61 -20.22 2.41
C VAL A 142 2.35 -19.60 1.79
N GLN A 143 2.52 -18.70 0.82
CA GLN A 143 1.44 -18.05 0.09
C GLN A 143 1.44 -18.50 -1.38
N LYS A 144 0.27 -18.87 -1.91
CA LYS A 144 0.09 -19.10 -3.35
C LYS A 144 0.05 -17.76 -4.09
N PRO A 145 0.65 -17.64 -5.28
CA PRO A 145 0.60 -16.40 -6.05
C PRO A 145 -0.86 -16.07 -6.43
N GLU A 146 -1.27 -14.84 -6.17
CA GLU A 146 -2.55 -14.31 -6.60
C GLU A 146 -2.53 -14.10 -8.12
N ARG A 147 -3.52 -14.66 -8.81
CA ARG A 147 -3.65 -14.63 -10.29
C ARG A 147 -4.61 -13.55 -10.77
N HIS A 148 -5.33 -12.91 -9.87
CA HIS A 148 -6.23 -11.81 -10.19
C HIS A 148 -5.56 -10.48 -9.84
N PHE A 149 -5.05 -9.78 -10.86
CA PHE A 149 -4.36 -8.50 -10.73
C PHE A 149 -5.12 -7.49 -9.85
N GLY A 150 -6.43 -7.34 -10.07
CA GLY A 150 -7.25 -6.40 -9.28
C GLY A 150 -7.37 -6.74 -7.79
N ILE A 151 -7.29 -8.02 -7.42
CA ILE A 151 -7.37 -8.44 -6.01
C ILE A 151 -6.01 -8.23 -5.35
N TYR A 152 -4.93 -8.50 -6.08
CA TYR A 152 -3.58 -8.17 -5.62
C TYR A 152 -3.39 -6.65 -5.46
N ALA A 153 -3.83 -5.85 -6.43
CA ALA A 153 -3.80 -4.40 -6.35
C ALA A 153 -4.63 -3.87 -5.16
N LEU A 154 -5.82 -4.47 -4.93
CA LEU A 154 -6.63 -4.17 -3.75
C LEU A 154 -5.89 -4.52 -2.46
N TYR A 155 -5.24 -5.69 -2.39
CA TYR A 155 -4.45 -6.08 -1.23
C TYR A 155 -3.39 -5.03 -0.90
N VAL A 156 -2.59 -4.61 -1.88
CA VAL A 156 -1.52 -3.63 -1.64
C VAL A 156 -2.10 -2.28 -1.25
N MET A 157 -3.20 -1.84 -1.88
CA MET A 157 -3.77 -0.51 -1.66
C MET A 157 -4.93 -0.50 -0.67
N PHE A 158 -5.16 -1.52 0.16
CA PHE A 158 -6.39 -1.55 0.94
C PHE A 158 -6.38 -0.44 2.02
N PHE A 159 -7.12 0.64 1.76
CA PHE A 159 -7.05 1.87 2.56
C PHE A 159 -7.24 1.69 4.09
N PRO A 160 -8.06 0.73 4.59
CA PRO A 160 -8.21 0.54 6.04
C PRO A 160 -6.93 0.06 6.72
N GLN A 161 -6.01 -0.59 6.00
CA GLN A 161 -4.78 -1.11 6.58
C GLN A 161 -3.83 -0.02 7.03
N LEU A 162 -3.89 1.16 6.41
CA LEU A 162 -3.01 2.26 6.77
C LEU A 162 -3.40 2.87 8.14
N VAL A 163 -4.56 2.47 8.70
CA VAL A 163 -5.00 2.72 10.10
C VAL A 163 -4.66 1.55 11.03
N ALA A 164 -4.60 0.33 10.51
CA ALA A 164 -4.60 -0.89 11.29
C ALA A 164 -3.18 -1.40 11.56
N GLY A 165 -2.76 -1.32 12.82
CA GLY A 165 -1.77 -2.24 13.42
C GLY A 165 -0.44 -2.47 12.66
N PRO A 166 0.23 -3.62 12.93
CA PRO A 166 1.43 -4.04 12.21
C PRO A 166 1.12 -4.41 10.75
N ILE A 167 2.16 -4.47 9.91
CA ILE A 167 2.03 -4.82 8.48
C ILE A 167 1.33 -6.18 8.35
N GLU A 168 0.16 -6.16 7.71
CA GLU A 168 -0.66 -7.35 7.53
C GLU A 168 -0.04 -8.30 6.52
N ARG A 169 -0.13 -9.59 6.84
CA ARG A 169 0.40 -10.66 6.00
C ARG A 169 -0.60 -11.07 4.93
N PRO A 170 -0.14 -11.49 3.74
CA PRO A 170 -1.03 -11.86 2.65
C PRO A 170 -1.97 -13.02 3.00
N GLN A 171 -1.54 -13.96 3.85
CA GLN A 171 -2.35 -15.10 4.29
C GLN A 171 -3.60 -14.65 5.05
N ASN A 172 -3.50 -13.55 5.81
CA ASN A 172 -4.59 -13.06 6.64
C ASN A 172 -5.61 -12.28 5.83
N LEU A 173 -5.19 -11.54 4.80
CA LEU A 173 -6.07 -10.58 4.12
C LEU A 173 -6.60 -11.08 2.77
N LEU A 174 -5.76 -11.71 1.94
CA LEU A 174 -6.14 -12.00 0.54
C LEU A 174 -7.38 -12.90 0.42
N HIS A 175 -7.53 -13.86 1.34
CA HIS A 175 -8.68 -14.76 1.32
C HIS A 175 -9.99 -14.01 1.65
N GLN A 176 -9.95 -13.03 2.54
CA GLN A 176 -11.14 -12.28 2.97
C GLN A 176 -11.80 -11.52 1.81
N PHE A 177 -11.04 -11.10 0.79
CA PHE A 177 -11.61 -10.44 -0.39
C PHE A 177 -12.47 -11.36 -1.25
N ARG A 178 -12.33 -12.68 -1.08
CA ARG A 178 -13.12 -13.70 -1.79
C ARG A 178 -14.30 -14.21 -0.97
N GLU A 179 -14.29 -13.98 0.35
CA GLU A 179 -15.33 -14.45 1.26
C GLU A 179 -16.54 -13.52 1.30
N GLU A 180 -17.73 -14.12 1.33
CA GLU A 180 -18.98 -13.37 1.45
C GLU A 180 -19.21 -12.90 2.88
N HIS A 181 -19.15 -11.59 3.06
CA HIS A 181 -19.44 -10.95 4.34
C HIS A 181 -20.92 -10.51 4.36
N ARG A 182 -21.71 -11.09 5.26
CA ARG A 182 -23.10 -10.68 5.50
C ARG A 182 -23.15 -9.56 6.52
N PHE A 183 -24.16 -8.70 6.41
CA PHE A 183 -24.40 -7.65 7.39
C PHE A 183 -24.90 -8.28 8.70
N ILE A 184 -24.09 -8.17 9.75
CA ILE A 184 -24.39 -8.69 11.09
C ILE A 184 -24.32 -7.50 12.05
N PRO A 185 -25.45 -7.01 12.59
CA PRO A 185 -25.50 -5.82 13.46
C PRO A 185 -24.53 -5.91 14.64
N GLU A 186 -24.36 -7.10 15.21
CA GLU A 186 -23.48 -7.37 16.35
C GLU A 186 -22.01 -7.08 16.02
N ARG A 187 -21.57 -7.34 14.78
CA ARG A 187 -20.21 -7.04 14.32
C ARG A 187 -20.02 -5.53 14.15
N VAL A 188 -21.05 -4.82 13.69
CA VAL A 188 -21.02 -3.36 13.54
C VAL A 188 -20.90 -2.69 14.90
N VAL A 189 -21.74 -3.08 15.87
CA VAL A 189 -21.66 -2.58 17.25
C VAL A 189 -20.32 -2.90 17.90
N SER A 190 -19.81 -4.12 17.71
CA SER A 190 -18.49 -4.51 18.23
C SER A 190 -17.36 -3.69 17.60
N GLY A 191 -17.41 -3.46 16.28
CA GLY A 191 -16.45 -2.61 15.58
C GLY A 191 -16.46 -1.17 16.08
N LEU A 192 -17.64 -0.58 16.26
CA LEU A 192 -17.79 0.77 16.83
C LEU A 192 -17.29 0.84 18.28
N ARG A 193 -17.55 -0.18 19.09
CA ARG A 193 -16.99 -0.28 20.45
C ARG A 193 -15.47 -0.35 20.43
N LEU A 194 -14.87 -1.13 19.53
CA LEU A 194 -13.40 -1.19 19.38
C LEU A 194 -12.82 0.16 18.96
N MET A 195 -13.44 0.86 18.01
CA MET A 195 -13.03 2.22 17.63
C MET A 195 -13.09 3.19 18.82
N GLY A 196 -14.15 3.10 19.63
CA GLY A 196 -14.28 3.90 20.86
C GLY A 196 -13.26 3.54 21.94
N HIS A 197 -12.99 2.24 22.15
CA HIS A 197 -12.05 1.74 23.17
C HIS A 197 -10.56 1.86 22.76
N SER A 198 -10.24 1.93 21.47
CA SER A 198 -8.88 2.24 21.00
C SER A 198 -8.54 3.73 21.09
N CYS A 199 -9.52 4.59 21.35
CA CYS A 199 -9.36 6.04 21.48
C CYS A 199 -8.76 6.56 22.82
N PRO A 200 -8.89 5.91 24.02
CA PRO A 200 -8.42 6.51 25.27
C PRO A 200 -6.96 6.18 25.63
N VAL A 201 -6.26 5.31 24.91
CA VAL A 201 -4.93 4.79 25.34
C VAL A 201 -3.75 5.53 24.70
N LYS A 202 -3.98 6.44 23.74
CA LYS A 202 -2.91 7.14 23.01
C LYS A 202 -2.67 8.60 23.43
N PHE A 203 -3.32 9.06 24.50
CA PHE A 203 -3.22 10.43 25.04
C PHE A 203 -2.80 10.46 26.52
N ARG A 204 -1.91 9.55 26.93
CA ARG A 204 -1.24 9.65 28.24
C ARG A 204 0.26 9.43 28.10
#